data_AF-A0A5B9YFU1-F1
#
_entry.id   AF-A0A5B9YFU1-F1
#
_cell.length_a   1.000
_cell.length_b   1.000
_cell.length_c   1.000
_cell.angle_alpha   90.00
_cell.angle_beta   90.00
_cell.angle_gamma   90.00
#
_symmetry.space_group_name_H-M   'P 1'
#
loop_
_entity.id
_entity.type
_entity.pdbx_description
1 polymer ?
#
loop_
_entity_poly.entity_id
_entity_poly.type
_entity_poly.pdbx_seq_one_letter_code
_entity_poly.pdbx_strand_id
1 'polypeptide(L)'
;MYKGYKVTKKLLRYMEYAKSRYEKIREDREVELWDILAEYEFIMRQPKCIQMFLYDIISDQFTHYGEYSVVRAVNGELYVRKLNSCKA
;
A
#
# COMPACT_ATOMS: atom_id res chain seq x y z
N MET A 1 11.38 5.72 -19.00
CA MET A 1 11.34 5.94 -17.55
C MET A 1 9.89 5.85 -17.11
N TYR A 2 9.52 4.88 -16.26
CA TYR A 2 8.13 4.72 -15.81
C TYR A 2 7.74 5.87 -14.88
N LYS A 3 6.58 6.49 -15.12
CA LYS A 3 6.03 7.56 -14.28
C LYS A 3 5.29 6.94 -13.09
N GLY A 4 6.03 6.58 -12.04
CA GLY A 4 5.47 5.99 -10.82
C GLY A 4 6.55 5.68 -9.76
N TYR A 5 6.10 5.33 -8.57
CA TYR A 5 6.95 4.93 -7.45
C TYR A 5 7.15 3.43 -7.46
N LYS A 6 8.41 3.01 -7.42
CA LYS A 6 8.78 1.59 -7.43
C LYS A 6 8.41 0.92 -6.11
N VAL A 7 7.67 -0.17 -6.18
CA VAL A 7 7.43 -1.05 -5.04
C VAL A 7 8.66 -1.93 -4.87
N THR A 8 9.50 -1.58 -3.90
CA THR A 8 10.77 -2.29 -3.66
C THR A 8 10.55 -3.60 -2.90
N LYS A 9 11.47 -4.56 -3.02
CA LYS A 9 11.47 -5.78 -2.19
C LYS A 9 11.46 -5.47 -0.69
N LYS A 10 12.13 -4.39 -0.28
CA LYS A 10 12.12 -3.94 1.12
C LYS A 10 10.71 -3.52 1.55
N LEU A 11 10.01 -2.76 0.71
CA LEU A 11 8.64 -2.34 0.99
C LEU A 11 7.68 -3.53 1.08
N LEU A 12 7.80 -4.50 0.17
CA LEU A 12 7.01 -5.74 0.22
C LEU A 12 7.22 -6.50 1.53
N ARG A 13 8.46 -6.58 2.06
CA ARG A 13 8.70 -7.22 3.37
C ARG A 13 7.97 -6.51 4.51
N TYR A 14 8.00 -5.17 4.54
CA TYR A 14 7.26 -4.41 5.55
C TYR A 14 5.74 -4.56 5.40
N MET A 15 5.25 -4.64 4.17
CA MET A 15 3.84 -4.93 3.87
C MET A 15 3.42 -6.29 4.46
N GLU A 16 4.21 -7.35 4.25
CA GLU A 16 3.93 -8.67 4.82
C GLU A 16 3.96 -8.67 6.35
N TYR A 17 4.89 -7.92 6.96
CA TYR A 17 4.91 -7.76 8.43
C TYR A 17 3.67 -7.05 8.96
N ALA A 18 3.26 -5.96 8.30
CA ALA A 18 2.05 -5.23 8.66
C ALA A 18 0.81 -6.10 8.46
N LYS A 19 0.74 -6.88 7.37
CA LYS A 19 -0.35 -7.82 7.08
C LYS A 19 -0.50 -8.87 8.18
N SER A 20 0.58 -9.60 8.49
CA SER A 20 0.55 -10.64 9.51
C SER A 20 0.15 -10.09 10.88
N ARG A 21 0.57 -8.87 11.21
CA ARG A 21 0.17 -8.21 12.45
C ARG A 21 -1.31 -7.81 12.44
N TYR A 22 -1.81 -7.26 11.33
CA TYR A 22 -3.21 -6.90 11.17
C TYR A 22 -4.11 -8.12 11.31
N GLU A 23 -3.79 -9.21 10.61
CA GLU A 23 -4.53 -10.49 10.67
C GLU A 23 -4.62 -11.03 12.10
N LYS A 24 -3.52 -11.02 12.85
CA LYS A 24 -3.53 -11.47 14.25
C LYS A 24 -4.38 -10.60 15.15
N ILE A 25 -4.32 -9.27 15.01
CA ILE A 25 -5.03 -8.36 15.91
C ILE A 25 -6.53 -8.34 15.59
N ARG A 26 -6.91 -8.38 14.30
CA ARG A 26 -8.32 -8.32 13.88
C ARG A 26 -9.13 -9.57 14.25
N GLU A 27 -8.47 -10.69 14.55
CA GLU A 27 -9.11 -11.89 15.08
C GLU A 27 -9.64 -11.67 16.51
N ASP A 28 -8.93 -10.86 17.30
CA ASP A 28 -9.23 -10.65 18.73
C ASP A 28 -10.03 -9.37 19.02
N ARG A 29 -9.89 -8.33 18.18
CA ARG A 29 -10.53 -7.02 18.40
C ARG A 29 -10.66 -6.22 17.11
N GLU A 30 -11.54 -5.23 17.14
CA GLU A 30 -11.62 -4.22 16.09
C GLU A 30 -10.33 -3.37 16.11
N VAL A 31 -9.68 -3.23 14.95
CA VAL A 31 -8.45 -2.46 14.78
C VAL A 31 -8.44 -1.79 13.41
N GLU A 32 -8.07 -0.51 13.38
CA GLU A 32 -7.88 0.23 12.14
C GLU A 32 -6.53 -0.12 11.51
N LEU A 33 -6.54 -0.54 10.25
CA LEU A 33 -5.31 -0.89 9.54
C LEU A 33 -4.36 0.31 9.40
N TRP A 34 -4.89 1.54 9.34
CA TRP A 34 -4.07 2.75 9.33
C TRP A 34 -3.21 2.90 10.60
N ASP A 35 -3.73 2.50 11.76
CA ASP A 35 -2.96 2.55 13.02
C ASP A 35 -1.78 1.59 12.97
N ILE A 36 -1.99 0.39 12.41
CA ILE A 36 -0.92 -0.59 12.22
C ILE A 36 0.13 -0.07 11.24
N LEU A 37 -0.30 0.50 10.11
CA LEU A 37 0.62 1.05 9.11
C LEU A 37 1.42 2.25 9.65
N ALA A 38 0.82 3.06 10.52
CA ALA A 38 1.45 4.22 11.14
C ALA A 38 2.69 3.84 11.97
N GLU A 39 2.74 2.63 12.52
CA GLU A 39 3.89 2.12 13.26
C GLU A 39 5.10 1.77 12.37
N TYR A 40 4.90 1.64 11.06
CA TYR A 40 5.97 1.34 10.10
C TYR A 40 6.44 2.61 9.40
N GLU A 41 7.42 3.30 10.00
CA GLU A 41 7.98 4.55 9.47
C GLU A 41 8.39 4.44 7.98
N PHE A 42 8.95 3.29 7.57
CA PHE A 42 9.33 3.06 6.17
C PHE A 42 8.15 3.10 5.19
N ILE A 43 6.98 2.61 5.62
CA ILE A 43 5.72 2.68 4.87
C ILE A 43 5.21 4.12 4.87
N MET A 44 5.20 4.78 6.02
CA MET A 44 4.66 6.13 6.16
C MET A 44 5.47 7.21 5.43
N ARG A 45 6.76 6.97 5.20
CA ARG A 45 7.60 7.83 4.34
C ARG A 45 7.33 7.63 2.83
N GLN A 46 6.57 6.61 2.44
CA GLN A 46 6.18 6.43 1.04
C GLN A 46 5.11 7.46 0.63
N PRO A 47 5.00 7.78 -0.67
CA PRO A 47 3.92 8.61 -1.18
C PRO A 47 2.53 8.03 -0.86
N LYS A 48 1.52 8.90 -0.72
CA LYS A 48 0.18 8.49 -0.31
C LYS A 48 -0.45 7.41 -1.20
N CYS A 49 -0.21 7.44 -2.52
CA CYS A 49 -0.70 6.39 -3.44
C CYS A 49 -0.08 5.01 -3.16
N ILE A 50 1.17 4.95 -2.70
CA ILE A 50 1.79 3.70 -2.25
C ILE A 50 1.14 3.26 -0.95
N GLN A 51 0.95 4.17 0.01
CA GLN A 51 0.30 3.84 1.28
C GLN A 51 -1.11 3.27 1.08
N MET A 52 -1.91 3.91 0.20
CA MET A 52 -3.25 3.45 -0.19
C MET A 52 -3.22 2.10 -0.89
N PHE A 53 -2.29 1.89 -1.82
CA PHE A 53 -2.07 0.58 -2.45
C PHE A 53 -1.78 -0.51 -1.40
N LEU A 54 -0.90 -0.24 -0.44
CA LEU A 54 -0.59 -1.20 0.62
C LEU A 54 -1.81 -1.47 1.51
N TYR A 55 -2.57 -0.43 1.87
CA TYR A 55 -3.80 -0.56 2.63
C TYR A 55 -4.79 -1.50 1.93
N ASP A 56 -5.05 -1.27 0.65
CA ASP A 56 -6.01 -2.05 -0.14
C ASP A 56 -5.59 -3.52 -0.27
N ILE A 57 -4.30 -3.78 -0.44
CA ILE A 57 -3.75 -5.15 -0.55
C ILE A 57 -3.80 -5.90 0.77
N ILE A 58 -3.59 -5.22 1.90
CA ILE A 58 -3.62 -5.84 3.23
C ILE A 58 -5.06 -6.06 3.70
N SER A 59 -5.95 -5.08 3.47
CA SER A 59 -7.36 -5.15 3.88
C SER A 59 -8.21 -6.06 2.99
N ASP A 60 -7.80 -6.26 1.73
CA ASP A 60 -8.58 -6.92 0.67
C ASP A 60 -9.91 -6.20 0.34
N GLN A 61 -10.03 -4.91 0.72
CA GLN A 61 -11.25 -4.13 0.52
C GLN A 61 -11.20 -3.23 -0.72
N PHE A 62 -10.02 -2.98 -1.27
CA PHE A 62 -9.80 -2.15 -2.46
C PHE A 62 -10.52 -0.78 -2.40
N THR A 63 -10.59 -0.14 -1.24
CA THR A 63 -11.33 1.11 -1.05
C THR A 63 -10.70 2.32 -1.75
N HIS A 64 -9.43 2.23 -2.13
CA HIS A 64 -8.67 3.29 -2.77
C HIS A 64 -8.27 2.98 -4.22
N TYR A 65 -8.85 1.95 -4.86
CA TYR A 65 -8.45 1.53 -6.21
C TYR A 65 -8.55 2.63 -7.29
N GLY A 66 -9.40 3.65 -7.06
CA GLY A 66 -9.54 4.82 -7.93
C GLY A 66 -8.46 5.89 -7.73
N GLU A 67 -7.68 5.82 -6.65
CA GLU A 67 -6.67 6.82 -6.27
C GLU A 67 -5.26 6.48 -6.78
N TYR A 68 -5.04 5.23 -7.19
CA TYR A 68 -3.75 4.77 -7.69
C TYR A 68 -3.88 3.83 -8.89
N SER A 69 -2.80 3.73 -9.65
CA SER A 69 -2.67 2.78 -10.77
C SER A 69 -1.39 1.98 -10.59
N VAL A 70 -1.53 0.66 -10.74
CA VAL A 70 -0.42 -0.29 -10.69
C VAL A 70 0.04 -0.59 -12.11
N VAL A 71 1.35 -0.49 -12.33
CA VAL A 71 2.00 -0.80 -13.61
C VAL A 71 3.07 -1.84 -13.36
N ARG A 72 3.01 -2.95 -14.08
CA ARG A 72 4.06 -3.96 -14.11
C ARG A 72 4.95 -3.71 -15.31
N ALA A 73 6.22 -3.42 -15.07
CA ALA A 73 7.22 -3.25 -16.12
C ALA A 73 7.59 -4.61 -16.74
N VAL A 74 8.16 -4.58 -17.95
CA VAL A 74 8.57 -5.76 -18.72
C VAL A 74 9.57 -6.65 -17.96
N ASN A 75 10.38 -6.05 -17.08
CA ASN A 75 11.32 -6.77 -16.21
C ASN A 75 10.68 -7.36 -14.94
N GLY A 76 9.34 -7.34 -14.83
CA GLY A 76 8.58 -7.82 -13.68
C GLY A 76 8.51 -6.84 -12.50
N GLU A 77 9.12 -5.66 -12.59
CA GLU A 77 9.10 -4.67 -11.52
C GLU A 77 7.73 -3.99 -11.40
N LEU A 78 7.32 -3.74 -10.16
CA LEU A 78 6.02 -3.17 -9.83
C LEU A 78 6.16 -1.68 -9.52
N TYR A 79 5.32 -0.87 -10.14
CA TYR A 79 5.25 0.57 -9.91
C TYR A 79 3.82 0.98 -9.58
N VAL A 80 3.67 1.92 -8.65
CA VAL A 80 2.39 2.52 -8.30
C VAL A 80 2.47 4.01 -8.57
N ARG A 81 1.47 4.55 -9.24
CA ARG A 81 1.36 5.99 -9.48
C ARG A 81 0.03 6.50 -8.96
N LYS A 82 0.00 7.76 -8.52
CA LYS A 82 -1.23 8.46 -8.20
C LYS A 82 -2.07 8.60 -9.48
N LEU A 83 -3.34 8.25 -9.41
CA LEU A 83 -4.32 8.71 -10.40
C LEU A 83 -4.69 10.13 -10.00
N ASN A 84 -4.63 11.07 -10.94
CA ASN A 84 -5.16 12.40 -10.66
C ASN A 84 -6.65 12.20 -10.41
N SER A 85 -7.07 12.27 -9.13
CA SER A 85 -8.45 12.52 -8.79
C SER A 85 -8.90 13.69 -9.66
N CYS A 86 -9.99 13.49 -10.41
CA CYS A 86 -10.58 14.56 -11.20
C CYS A 86 -10.69 15.78 -10.29
N LYS A 87 -10.12 16.91 -10.72
CA LYS A 87 -10.35 18.20 -10.08
C LYS A 87 -11.86 18.35 -9.92
N ALA A 88 -12.34 18.42 -8.68
CA ALA A 88 -13.59 19.12 -8.38
C ALA A 88 -13.27 20.63 -8.39
#